data_AF-A0A2V6U5L1-F1
#
_entry.id   AF-A0A2V6U5L1-F1
#
_cell.length_a   1.000
_cell.length_b   1.000
_cell.length_c   1.000
_cell.angle_alpha   90.00
_cell.angle_beta   90.00
_cell.angle_gamma   90.00
#
_symmetry.space_group_name_H-M   'P 1'
#
loop_
_entity.id
_entity.type
_entity.pdbx_description
1 polymer ?
#
loop_
_entity_poly.entity_id
_entity_poly.type
_entity_poly.pdbx_seq_one_letter_code
_entity_poly.pdbx_strand_id
1 'polypeptide(L)'
;RVVITLGDVLHEEGALVGDAVVLTTRIEAITPPDEIYLSSAARLAVNQAEVRTALIDTVPLKGFTEPVSVYRVEQTHHTHVIEDQYIVFTDLRTFTRFVETSPMTTVEKLLDALLELTRGVCREFDGVMRFTTGDAYCVTFGDATLAMAAAERLSESWGAFLHEEKLSCAINVAVHRGTLYAFRSYLYGKGLNVASRVESASATVLAPNEGSIFVSGEARRHLAGTRWDARLDLIDVRPRGHAEVEIYRLGEKGPNSTCP
;
A
#
# COMPACT_ATOMS: atom_id res chain seq x y z
N ARG A 1 10.95 -12.71 20.91
CA ARG A 1 9.57 -13.22 20.95
C ARG A 1 8.64 -12.05 20.68
N VAL A 2 7.58 -12.25 19.92
CA VAL A 2 6.55 -11.22 19.66
C VAL A 2 5.19 -11.87 19.90
N VAL A 3 4.26 -11.10 20.48
CA VAL A 3 2.87 -11.56 20.65
C VAL A 3 1.94 -10.49 20.13
N ILE A 4 0.95 -10.92 19.36
CA ILE A 4 -0.08 -10.05 18.81
C ILE A 4 -1.43 -10.59 19.27
N THR A 5 -2.19 -9.76 19.99
CA THR A 5 -3.57 -10.05 20.36
C THR A 5 -4.48 -8.95 19.84
N LEU A 6 -5.77 -9.26 19.75
CA LEU A 6 -6.81 -8.31 19.36
C LEU A 6 -7.96 -8.41 20.35
N GLY A 7 -8.43 -7.26 20.81
CA GLY A 7 -9.56 -7.11 21.72
C GLY A 7 -9.62 -5.70 22.29
N ASP A 8 -10.68 -5.39 23.04
CA ASP A 8 -10.90 -4.07 23.61
C ASP A 8 -9.91 -3.75 24.72
N VAL A 9 -9.46 -2.50 24.75
CA VAL A 9 -8.56 -1.96 25.79
C VAL A 9 -9.07 -0.59 26.25
N LEU A 10 -9.01 -0.36 27.56
CA LEU A 10 -9.25 0.92 28.19
C LEU A 10 -7.92 1.63 28.42
N HIS A 11 -7.90 2.93 28.15
CA HIS A 11 -6.75 3.78 28.41
C HIS A 11 -7.08 4.71 29.60
N GLU A 12 -6.44 4.48 30.74
CA GLU A 12 -6.57 5.31 31.94
C GLU A 12 -5.20 5.70 32.46
N GLU A 13 -4.98 7.00 32.69
CA GLU A 13 -3.75 7.54 33.31
C GLU A 13 -2.41 7.05 32.69
N GLY A 14 -2.39 6.82 31.37
CA GLY A 14 -1.20 6.33 30.66
C GLY A 14 -0.99 4.81 30.74
N ALA A 15 -1.92 4.07 31.33
CA ALA A 15 -1.93 2.61 31.39
C ALA A 15 -3.00 2.02 30.46
N LEU A 16 -2.67 0.88 29.84
CA LEU A 16 -3.62 0.07 29.07
C LEU A 16 -4.14 -1.07 29.94
N VAL A 17 -5.46 -1.16 30.09
CA VAL A 17 -6.14 -2.18 30.88
C VAL A 17 -7.16 -2.92 30.02
N GLY A 18 -7.19 -4.25 30.11
CA GLY A 18 -8.18 -5.07 29.41
C GLY A 18 -7.73 -6.51 29.22
N ASP A 19 -8.67 -7.38 28.89
CA ASP A 19 -8.42 -8.80 28.68
C ASP A 19 -7.41 -9.03 27.55
N ALA A 20 -7.40 -8.20 26.50
CA ALA A 20 -6.40 -8.28 25.45
C ALA A 20 -4.96 -8.04 25.97
N VAL A 21 -4.77 -7.09 26.90
CA VAL A 21 -3.47 -6.82 27.51
C VAL A 21 -3.02 -8.00 28.37
N VAL A 22 -3.93 -8.52 29.21
CA VAL A 22 -3.65 -9.70 30.03
C VAL A 22 -3.33 -10.91 29.15
N LEU A 23 -4.12 -11.12 28.08
CA LEU A 23 -3.92 -12.21 27.14
C LEU A 23 -2.55 -12.14 26.48
N THR A 24 -2.12 -10.96 26.05
CA THR A 24 -0.79 -10.74 25.45
C THR A 24 0.31 -11.21 26.40
N THR A 25 0.28 -10.77 27.67
CA THR A 25 1.28 -11.18 28.66
C THR A 25 1.25 -12.69 28.94
N ARG A 26 0.05 -13.31 28.93
CA ARG A 26 -0.08 -14.77 29.16
C ARG A 26 0.46 -15.58 27.99
N ILE A 27 0.18 -15.17 26.76
CA ILE A 27 0.71 -15.82 25.56
C ILE A 27 2.23 -15.59 25.47
N GLU A 28 2.74 -14.41 25.83
CA GLU A 28 4.18 -14.10 25.79
C GLU A 28 4.98 -15.04 26.72
N ALA A 29 4.44 -15.34 27.89
CA ALA A 29 5.06 -16.23 28.86
C ALA A 29 5.31 -17.64 28.31
N ILE A 30 4.45 -18.11 27.39
CA ILE A 30 4.59 -19.41 26.72
C ILE A 30 5.24 -19.31 25.32
N THR A 31 5.56 -18.11 24.85
CA THR A 31 6.16 -17.89 23.52
C THR A 31 7.67 -18.10 23.57
N PRO A 32 8.23 -19.04 22.80
CA PRO A 32 9.68 -19.23 22.70
C PRO A 32 10.42 -18.01 22.15
N PRO A 33 11.75 -17.91 22.38
CA PRO A 33 12.60 -16.96 21.66
C PRO A 33 12.40 -17.11 20.13
N ASP A 34 12.51 -16.00 19.41
CA ASP A 34 12.36 -15.90 17.94
C ASP A 34 10.99 -16.27 17.35
N GLU A 35 10.02 -16.72 18.15
CA GLU A 35 8.66 -17.00 17.63
C GLU A 35 7.70 -15.81 17.79
N ILE A 36 6.67 -15.80 16.92
CA ILE A 36 5.59 -14.82 16.92
C ILE A 36 4.27 -15.56 17.15
N TYR A 37 3.60 -15.30 18.27
CA TYR A 37 2.32 -15.91 18.61
C TYR A 37 1.14 -14.93 18.45
N LEU A 38 -0.03 -15.49 18.11
CA LEU A 38 -1.27 -14.80 17.84
C LEU A 38 -2.40 -15.36 18.71
N SER A 39 -3.29 -14.50 19.23
CA SER A 39 -4.59 -14.94 19.73
C SER A 39 -5.53 -15.32 18.58
N SER A 40 -6.63 -16.03 18.86
CA SER A 40 -7.67 -16.34 17.86
C SER A 40 -8.20 -15.08 17.14
N ALA A 41 -8.49 -14.02 17.89
CA ALA A 41 -9.00 -12.78 17.33
C ALA A 41 -7.96 -12.11 16.42
N ALA A 42 -6.69 -12.06 16.84
CA ALA A 42 -5.62 -11.51 16.01
C ALA A 42 -5.39 -12.34 14.75
N ARG A 43 -5.45 -13.67 14.84
CA ARG A 43 -5.40 -14.56 13.67
C ARG A 43 -6.53 -14.24 12.69
N LEU A 44 -7.76 -14.06 13.16
CA LEU A 44 -8.89 -13.76 12.27
C LEU A 44 -8.76 -12.39 11.59
N ALA A 45 -8.08 -11.43 12.22
CA ALA A 45 -7.91 -10.09 11.68
C ALA A 45 -6.74 -9.94 10.69
N VAL A 46 -5.76 -10.84 10.70
CA VAL A 46 -4.68 -10.81 9.69
C VAL A 46 -5.15 -11.37 8.36
N ASN A 47 -4.60 -10.85 7.26
CA ASN A 47 -4.81 -11.42 5.95
C ASN A 47 -4.17 -12.82 5.87
N GLN A 48 -5.01 -13.87 5.88
CA GLN A 48 -4.58 -15.27 5.87
C GLN A 48 -3.88 -15.69 4.57
N ALA A 49 -4.06 -14.94 3.48
CA ALA A 49 -3.29 -15.16 2.25
C ALA A 49 -1.83 -14.72 2.40
N GLU A 50 -1.55 -13.79 3.31
CA GLU A 50 -0.22 -13.20 3.50
C GLU A 50 0.49 -13.71 4.76
N VAL A 51 -0.25 -13.97 5.84
CA VAL A 51 0.28 -14.41 7.12
C VAL A 51 -0.15 -15.85 7.40
N ARG A 52 0.75 -16.80 7.11
CA ARG A 52 0.53 -18.21 7.44
C ARG A 52 0.65 -18.45 8.93
N THR A 53 -0.33 -19.15 9.48
CA THR A 53 -0.39 -19.42 10.92
C THR A 53 -0.81 -20.86 11.18
N ALA A 54 -0.18 -21.48 12.17
CA ALA A 54 -0.50 -22.82 12.63
C ALA A 54 -1.04 -22.78 14.07
N LEU A 55 -2.06 -23.60 14.38
CA LEU A 55 -2.49 -23.78 15.77
C LEU A 55 -1.37 -24.47 16.54
N ILE A 56 -1.02 -23.91 17.70
CA ILE A 56 -0.06 -24.52 18.61
C ILE A 56 -0.81 -25.46 19.53
N ASP A 57 -1.74 -24.90 20.30
CA ASP A 57 -2.60 -25.62 21.22
C ASP A 57 -3.75 -24.72 21.71
N THR A 58 -4.68 -25.31 22.47
CA THR A 58 -5.68 -24.58 23.25
C THR A 58 -5.30 -24.66 24.73
N VAL A 59 -4.79 -23.55 25.26
CA VAL A 59 -4.10 -23.52 26.55
C VAL A 59 -4.98 -22.88 27.63
N PRO A 60 -5.13 -23.49 28.82
CA PRO A 60 -5.77 -22.82 29.95
C PRO A 60 -4.86 -21.70 30.46
N LEU A 61 -5.32 -20.46 30.35
CA LEU A 61 -4.55 -19.28 30.75
C LEU A 61 -5.15 -18.64 32.01
N LYS A 62 -4.29 -18.28 32.97
CA LYS A 62 -4.72 -17.62 34.20
C LYS A 62 -5.45 -16.31 33.89
N GLY A 63 -6.70 -16.21 34.36
CA GLY A 63 -7.58 -15.06 34.14
C GLY A 63 -8.65 -15.30 33.08
N PHE A 64 -8.62 -16.45 32.39
CA PHE A 64 -9.61 -16.84 31.38
C PHE A 64 -10.35 -18.09 31.85
N THR A 65 -11.68 -18.08 31.74
CA THR A 65 -12.55 -19.20 32.13
C THR A 65 -12.49 -20.34 31.13
N GLU A 66 -12.31 -20.03 29.84
CA GLU A 66 -12.17 -21.00 28.78
C GLU A 66 -10.71 -21.10 28.31
N PRO A 67 -10.23 -22.30 27.95
CA PRO A 67 -8.95 -22.46 27.29
C PRO A 67 -8.86 -21.63 26.01
N VAL A 68 -7.72 -20.98 25.78
CA VAL A 68 -7.53 -20.07 24.64
C VAL A 68 -6.69 -20.75 23.57
N SER A 69 -7.17 -20.76 22.33
CA SER A 69 -6.38 -21.19 21.18
C SER A 69 -5.27 -20.18 20.87
N VAL A 70 -4.04 -20.67 20.80
CA VAL A 70 -2.85 -19.87 20.50
C VAL A 70 -2.25 -20.36 19.19
N TYR A 71 -1.92 -19.43 18.30
CA TYR A 71 -1.40 -19.71 16.97
C TYR A 71 0.02 -19.18 16.82
N ARG A 72 0.87 -19.87 16.06
CA ARG A 72 2.21 -19.39 15.69
C ARG A 72 2.17 -18.87 14.26
N VAL A 73 2.82 -17.73 14.02
CA VAL A 73 3.15 -17.31 12.64
C VAL A 73 4.26 -18.21 12.12
N GLU A 74 4.00 -18.89 11.02
CA GLU A 74 5.01 -19.74 10.42
C GLU A 74 6.06 -18.88 9.70
N GLN A 75 7.26 -18.80 10.27
CA GLN A 75 8.41 -18.14 9.66
C GLN A 75 9.03 -19.05 8.59
N THR A 76 8.25 -19.35 7.55
CA THR A 76 8.75 -20.19 6.46
C THR A 76 9.70 -19.38 5.57
N HIS A 77 10.82 -19.97 5.15
CA HIS A 77 11.73 -19.40 4.14
C HIS A 77 11.15 -19.55 2.72
N HIS A 78 9.85 -19.36 2.57
CA HIS A 78 9.17 -19.58 1.30
C HIS A 78 8.74 -18.24 0.72
N THR A 79 8.90 -18.11 -0.59
CA THR A 79 8.33 -17.02 -1.33
C THR A 79 6.80 -17.09 -1.26
N HIS A 80 6.17 -16.03 -0.77
CA HIS A 80 4.75 -15.82 -0.87
C HIS A 80 4.43 -15.24 -2.24
N VAL A 81 3.52 -15.87 -2.97
CA VAL A 81 3.06 -15.40 -4.28
C VAL A 81 1.80 -14.57 -4.05
N ILE A 82 1.83 -13.31 -4.47
CA ILE A 82 0.72 -12.36 -4.35
C ILE A 82 0.22 -12.10 -5.77
N GLU A 83 -0.74 -12.91 -6.20
CA GLU A 83 -1.24 -12.94 -7.57
C GLU A 83 -2.31 -11.87 -7.82
N ASP A 84 -2.50 -11.53 -9.10
CA ASP A 84 -3.61 -10.71 -9.60
C ASP A 84 -3.79 -9.34 -8.92
N GLN A 85 -2.70 -8.76 -8.41
CA GLN A 85 -2.73 -7.46 -7.74
C GLN A 85 -2.65 -6.29 -8.72
N TYR A 86 -3.33 -5.19 -8.41
CA TYR A 86 -3.11 -3.89 -9.04
C TYR A 86 -2.05 -3.14 -8.25
N ILE A 87 -0.85 -3.10 -8.81
CA ILE A 87 0.32 -2.41 -8.29
C ILE A 87 0.24 -0.94 -8.70
N VAL A 88 0.06 -0.07 -7.71
CA VAL A 88 0.15 1.38 -7.85
C VAL A 88 1.54 1.80 -7.39
N PHE A 89 2.35 2.26 -8.34
CA PHE A 89 3.68 2.78 -8.09
C PHE A 89 3.65 4.30 -8.28
N THR A 90 4.13 5.04 -7.29
CA THR A 90 4.17 6.51 -7.34
C THR A 90 5.59 7.01 -7.30
N ASP A 91 5.84 8.19 -7.85
CA ASP A 91 7.11 8.90 -7.69
C ASP A 91 6.88 10.41 -7.67
N LEU A 92 7.68 11.15 -6.89
CA LEU A 92 7.57 12.60 -6.83
C LEU A 92 8.43 13.24 -7.92
N ARG A 93 7.83 14.15 -8.67
CA ARG A 93 8.50 14.86 -9.75
C ARG A 93 9.38 15.95 -9.17
N THR A 94 10.65 15.97 -9.61
CA THR A 94 11.68 16.95 -9.23
C THR A 94 12.01 16.98 -7.72
N PHE A 95 11.69 15.93 -6.98
CA PHE A 95 11.91 15.89 -5.53
C PHE A 95 13.37 16.10 -5.12
N THR A 96 14.34 15.52 -5.84
CA THR A 96 15.76 15.77 -5.55
C THR A 96 16.09 17.26 -5.56
N ARG A 97 15.64 17.99 -6.59
CA ARG A 97 15.82 19.45 -6.68
C ARG A 97 15.07 20.16 -5.57
N PHE A 98 13.86 19.72 -5.24
CA PHE A 98 13.08 20.28 -4.14
C PHE A 98 13.84 20.22 -2.82
N VAL A 99 14.47 19.09 -2.50
CA VAL A 99 15.29 18.90 -1.28
C VAL A 99 16.50 19.84 -1.29
N GLU A 100 17.15 20.03 -2.43
CA GLU A 100 18.32 20.91 -2.54
C GLU A 100 17.97 22.40 -2.36
N THR A 101 16.75 22.81 -2.73
CA THR A 101 16.36 24.23 -2.75
C THR A 101 15.45 24.66 -1.60
N SER A 102 14.94 23.72 -0.81
CA SER A 102 13.94 23.99 0.23
C SER A 102 14.50 23.86 1.64
N PRO A 103 13.98 24.60 2.63
CA PRO A 103 14.29 24.36 4.04
C PRO A 103 13.93 22.94 4.45
N MET A 104 14.75 22.31 5.31
CA MET A 104 14.52 20.92 5.76
C MET A 104 13.14 20.71 6.37
N THR A 105 12.64 21.67 7.15
CA THR A 105 11.29 21.61 7.75
C THR A 105 10.17 21.54 6.71
N THR A 106 10.38 22.12 5.52
CA THR A 106 9.42 22.03 4.41
C THR A 106 9.50 20.66 3.73
N VAL A 107 10.70 20.09 3.62
CA VAL A 107 10.91 18.72 3.13
C VAL A 107 10.24 17.69 4.04
N GLU A 108 10.45 17.80 5.35
CA GLU A 108 9.83 16.93 6.35
C GLU A 108 8.30 17.03 6.30
N LYS A 109 7.75 18.26 6.28
CA LYS A 109 6.29 18.48 6.15
C LYS A 109 5.72 17.83 4.88
N LEU A 110 6.44 17.94 3.76
CA LEU A 110 6.05 17.33 2.49
C LEU A 110 6.03 15.79 2.59
N LEU A 111 7.07 15.20 3.16
CA LEU A 111 7.18 13.75 3.32
C LEU A 111 6.12 13.19 4.29
N ASP A 112 5.86 13.88 5.40
CA ASP A 112 4.80 13.52 6.35
C ASP A 112 3.42 13.57 5.68
N ALA A 113 3.14 14.62 4.91
CA ALA A 113 1.89 14.75 4.18
C ALA A 113 1.72 13.61 3.15
N LEU A 114 2.76 13.26 2.41
CA LEU A 114 2.71 12.18 1.43
C LEU A 114 2.45 10.83 2.10
N LEU A 115 3.15 10.55 3.21
CA LEU A 115 2.98 9.31 3.97
C LEU A 115 1.55 9.17 4.49
N GLU A 116 1.02 10.21 5.12
CA GLU A 116 -0.33 10.19 5.70
C GLU A 116 -1.42 10.12 4.63
N LEU A 117 -1.26 10.83 3.50
CA LEU A 117 -2.17 10.70 2.37
C LEU A 117 -2.15 9.28 1.78
N THR A 118 -0.96 8.71 1.59
CA THR A 118 -0.82 7.35 1.04
C THR A 118 -1.43 6.31 1.98
N ARG A 119 -1.21 6.43 3.29
CA ARG A 119 -1.88 5.59 4.31
C ARG A 119 -3.40 5.79 4.31
N GLY A 120 -3.85 7.03 4.15
CA GLY A 120 -5.25 7.39 4.03
C GLY A 120 -5.94 6.63 2.90
N VAL A 121 -5.40 6.72 1.68
CA VAL A 121 -5.98 6.02 0.52
C VAL A 121 -5.91 4.50 0.64
N CYS A 122 -4.86 3.95 1.25
CA CYS A 122 -4.80 2.51 1.54
C CYS A 122 -5.97 2.09 2.45
N ARG A 123 -6.26 2.84 3.51
CA ARG A 123 -7.37 2.53 4.41
C ARG A 123 -8.73 2.76 3.75
N GLU A 124 -8.89 3.82 2.96
CA GLU A 124 -10.16 4.17 2.30
C GLU A 124 -10.55 3.14 1.22
N PHE A 125 -9.56 2.60 0.48
CA PHE A 125 -9.80 1.76 -0.69
C PHE A 125 -9.27 0.33 -0.57
N ASP A 126 -9.09 -0.17 0.66
CA ASP A 126 -8.63 -1.55 0.93
C ASP A 126 -7.29 -1.89 0.24
N GLY A 127 -6.36 -0.95 0.31
CA GLY A 127 -5.01 -1.06 -0.23
C GLY A 127 -3.98 -1.50 0.80
N VAL A 128 -2.91 -2.15 0.32
CA VAL A 128 -1.77 -2.55 1.13
C VAL A 128 -0.53 -1.76 0.70
N MET A 129 0.00 -0.94 1.60
CA MET A 129 1.29 -0.28 1.41
C MET A 129 2.40 -1.32 1.51
N ARG A 130 3.07 -1.61 0.39
CA ARG A 130 4.04 -2.71 0.31
C ARG A 130 5.44 -2.29 0.73
N PHE A 131 5.93 -1.18 0.18
CA PHE A 131 7.24 -0.62 0.54
C PHE A 131 7.38 0.82 0.02
N THR A 132 8.43 1.49 0.49
CA THR A 132 8.91 2.77 -0.02
C THR A 132 10.32 2.65 -0.56
N THR A 133 10.66 3.44 -1.58
CA THR A 133 12.03 3.55 -2.08
C THR A 133 12.33 5.01 -2.43
N GLY A 134 13.12 5.68 -1.61
CA GLY A 134 13.23 7.13 -1.68
C GLY A 134 11.87 7.79 -1.43
N ASP A 135 11.46 8.63 -2.37
CA ASP A 135 10.17 9.34 -2.44
C ASP A 135 9.05 8.56 -3.15
N ALA A 136 9.35 7.37 -3.66
CA ALA A 136 8.39 6.50 -4.31
C ALA A 136 7.67 5.56 -3.33
N TYR A 137 6.38 5.34 -3.56
CA TYR A 137 5.57 4.37 -2.84
C TYR A 137 5.09 3.27 -3.78
N CYS A 138 5.13 2.02 -3.29
CA CYS A 138 4.47 0.89 -3.93
C CYS A 138 3.31 0.41 -3.07
N VAL A 139 2.11 0.47 -3.64
CA VAL A 139 0.85 0.07 -3.01
C VAL A 139 0.16 -0.98 -3.87
N THR A 140 -0.57 -1.91 -3.28
CA THR A 140 -1.34 -2.92 -4.04
C THR A 140 -2.79 -2.94 -3.64
N PHE A 141 -3.66 -3.23 -4.61
CA PHE A 141 -5.09 -3.39 -4.44
C PHE A 141 -5.57 -4.69 -5.09
N GLY A 142 -6.61 -5.31 -4.52
CA GLY A 142 -7.22 -6.51 -5.10
C GLY A 142 -8.16 -6.24 -6.28
N ASP A 143 -8.56 -4.99 -6.51
CA ASP A 143 -9.55 -4.61 -7.52
C ASP A 143 -9.11 -3.40 -8.36
N ALA A 144 -9.47 -3.40 -9.65
CA ALA A 144 -9.08 -2.36 -10.60
C ALA A 144 -9.72 -1.01 -10.27
N THR A 145 -10.99 -1.02 -9.88
CA THR A 145 -11.76 0.19 -9.61
C THR A 145 -11.31 0.84 -8.31
N LEU A 146 -10.99 0.03 -7.29
CA LEU A 146 -10.39 0.51 -6.04
C LEU A 146 -8.99 1.11 -6.28
N ALA A 147 -8.15 0.45 -7.08
CA ALA A 147 -6.84 0.98 -7.44
C ALA A 147 -6.92 2.33 -8.16
N MET A 148 -7.84 2.46 -9.12
CA MET A 148 -8.04 3.71 -9.86
C MET A 148 -8.64 4.82 -8.99
N ALA A 149 -9.60 4.49 -8.11
CA ALA A 149 -10.16 5.45 -7.16
C ALA A 149 -9.10 5.95 -6.18
N ALA A 150 -8.24 5.06 -5.66
CA ALA A 150 -7.12 5.41 -4.80
C ALA A 150 -6.10 6.30 -5.52
N ALA A 151 -5.75 5.97 -6.76
CA ALA A 151 -4.83 6.76 -7.57
C ALA A 151 -5.36 8.19 -7.83
N GLU A 152 -6.64 8.34 -8.20
CA GLU A 152 -7.27 9.65 -8.34
C GLU A 152 -7.32 10.41 -7.01
N ARG A 153 -7.76 9.76 -5.92
CA ARG A 153 -7.82 10.41 -4.60
C ARG A 153 -6.44 10.91 -4.17
N LEU A 154 -5.41 10.09 -4.31
CA LEU A 154 -4.04 10.44 -3.95
C LEU A 154 -3.56 11.65 -4.77
N SER A 155 -3.74 11.60 -6.10
CA SER A 155 -3.31 12.67 -7.00
C SER A 155 -4.04 14.00 -6.72
N GLU A 156 -5.35 13.95 -6.49
CA GLU A 156 -6.19 15.13 -6.18
C GLU A 156 -5.82 15.73 -4.83
N SER A 157 -5.74 14.91 -3.77
CA SER A 157 -5.39 15.37 -2.43
C SER A 157 -3.95 15.90 -2.37
N TRP A 158 -3.02 15.28 -3.09
CA TRP A 158 -1.65 15.79 -3.21
C TRP A 158 -1.61 17.14 -3.92
N GLY A 159 -2.32 17.27 -5.04
CA GLY A 159 -2.42 18.54 -5.76
C GLY A 159 -3.01 19.67 -4.91
N ALA A 160 -4.06 19.37 -4.12
CA ALA A 160 -4.66 20.33 -3.19
C ALA A 160 -3.67 20.77 -2.11
N PHE A 161 -2.94 19.83 -1.50
CA PHE A 161 -1.89 20.11 -0.52
C PHE A 161 -0.79 21.00 -1.10
N LEU A 162 -0.26 20.66 -2.29
CA LEU A 162 0.77 21.48 -2.94
C LEU A 162 0.28 22.89 -3.24
N HIS A 163 -0.97 23.05 -3.67
CA HIS A 163 -1.57 24.35 -3.94
C HIS A 163 -1.71 25.19 -2.66
N GLU A 164 -2.20 24.60 -1.57
CA GLU A 164 -2.35 25.27 -0.27
C GLU A 164 -1.00 25.71 0.29
N GLU A 165 0.00 24.83 0.22
CA GLU A 165 1.36 25.09 0.71
C GLU A 165 2.22 25.90 -0.27
N LYS A 166 1.72 26.18 -1.48
CA LYS A 166 2.43 26.85 -2.58
C LYS A 166 3.75 26.16 -2.95
N LEU A 167 3.73 24.83 -2.95
CA LEU A 167 4.88 23.98 -3.27
C LEU A 167 4.82 23.46 -4.71
N SER A 168 5.98 23.08 -5.25
CA SER A 168 6.12 22.49 -6.58
C SER A 168 6.84 21.16 -6.46
N CYS A 169 6.05 20.08 -6.39
CA CYS A 169 6.55 18.71 -6.34
C CYS A 169 5.42 17.73 -6.72
N ALA A 170 4.94 17.81 -7.96
CA ALA A 170 3.82 16.99 -8.43
C ALA A 170 4.09 15.48 -8.29
N ILE A 171 3.05 14.66 -8.23
CA ILE A 171 3.17 13.19 -8.12
C ILE A 171 2.81 12.52 -9.45
N ASN A 172 3.64 11.58 -9.88
CA ASN A 172 3.32 10.68 -10.97
C ASN A 172 2.88 9.33 -10.43
N VAL A 173 1.88 8.72 -11.06
CA VAL A 173 1.28 7.47 -10.60
C VAL A 173 1.15 6.51 -11.77
N ALA A 174 1.64 5.27 -11.60
CA ALA A 174 1.46 4.19 -12.55
C ALA A 174 0.67 3.03 -11.92
N VAL A 175 -0.28 2.48 -12.67
CA VAL A 175 -1.10 1.33 -12.28
C VAL A 175 -0.84 0.16 -13.22
N HIS A 176 -0.40 -0.96 -12.66
CA HIS A 176 -0.16 -2.19 -13.39
C HIS A 176 -0.76 -3.40 -12.68
N ARG A 177 -1.40 -4.30 -13.43
CA ARG A 177 -1.90 -5.55 -12.87
C ARG A 177 -0.86 -6.64 -13.05
N GLY A 178 -0.49 -7.34 -11.98
CA GLY A 178 0.45 -8.45 -12.06
C GLY A 178 0.74 -9.11 -10.72
N THR A 179 1.57 -10.15 -10.79
CA THR A 179 2.00 -10.92 -9.62
C THR A 179 3.25 -10.33 -8.98
N LEU A 180 3.26 -10.26 -7.65
CA LEU A 180 4.45 -9.97 -6.85
C LEU A 180 4.84 -11.19 -6.02
N TYR A 181 6.13 -11.25 -5.70
CA TYR A 181 6.71 -12.28 -4.86
C TYR A 181 7.29 -11.61 -3.62
N ALA A 182 6.89 -12.07 -2.44
CA ALA A 182 7.45 -11.62 -1.17
C ALA A 182 8.30 -12.73 -0.56
N PHE A 183 9.54 -12.42 -0.25
CA PHE A 183 10.40 -13.27 0.57
C PHE A 183 10.89 -12.44 1.75
N ARG A 184 10.33 -12.71 2.94
CA ARG A 184 10.50 -11.83 4.12
C ARG A 184 10.05 -10.41 3.75
N SER A 185 10.87 -9.39 4.00
CA SER A 185 10.62 -7.99 3.62
C SER A 185 10.99 -7.68 2.16
N TYR A 186 11.56 -8.63 1.41
CA TYR A 186 12.00 -8.41 0.04
C TYR A 186 10.86 -8.67 -0.94
N LEU A 187 10.54 -7.68 -1.78
CA LEU A 187 9.53 -7.78 -2.83
C LEU A 187 10.19 -7.76 -4.20
N TYR A 188 9.77 -8.67 -5.08
CA TYR A 188 10.33 -8.81 -6.41
C TYR A 188 9.30 -9.41 -7.39
N GLY A 189 9.61 -9.37 -8.68
CA GLY A 189 8.77 -9.99 -9.71
C GLY A 189 8.61 -9.14 -10.95
N LYS A 190 8.13 -9.76 -12.03
CA LYS A 190 7.86 -9.05 -13.30
C LYS A 190 6.81 -7.95 -13.12
N GLY A 191 5.74 -8.21 -12.36
CA GLY A 191 4.68 -7.21 -12.13
C GLY A 191 5.23 -5.94 -11.48
N LEU A 192 6.05 -6.08 -10.44
CA LEU A 192 6.69 -4.94 -9.77
C LEU A 192 7.61 -4.15 -10.71
N ASN A 193 8.45 -4.88 -11.46
CA ASN A 193 9.36 -4.26 -12.43
C ASN A 193 8.59 -3.51 -13.52
N VAL A 194 7.51 -4.07 -14.06
CA VAL A 194 6.68 -3.40 -15.07
C VAL A 194 6.03 -2.15 -14.49
N ALA A 195 5.45 -2.20 -13.28
CA ALA A 195 4.82 -1.04 -12.65
C ALA A 195 5.80 0.14 -12.50
N SER A 196 6.99 -0.12 -11.95
CA SER A 196 8.06 0.88 -11.82
C SER A 196 8.53 1.40 -13.19
N ARG A 197 8.63 0.53 -14.20
CA ARG A 197 9.06 0.94 -15.55
C ARG A 197 8.00 1.76 -16.29
N VAL A 198 6.71 1.48 -16.06
CA VAL A 198 5.60 2.28 -16.58
C VAL A 198 5.64 3.67 -15.96
N GLU A 199 5.84 3.77 -14.64
CA GLU A 199 6.06 5.05 -13.95
C GLU A 199 7.21 5.81 -14.63
N SER A 200 8.40 5.23 -14.68
CA SER A 200 9.59 5.96 -15.15
C SER A 200 9.50 6.35 -16.62
N ALA A 201 8.86 5.52 -17.46
CA ALA A 201 8.65 5.84 -18.86
C ALA A 201 7.61 6.96 -19.02
N SER A 202 6.51 6.90 -18.26
CA SER A 202 5.46 7.91 -18.30
C SER A 202 5.93 9.29 -17.81
N ALA A 203 6.89 9.34 -16.88
CA ALA A 203 7.51 10.59 -16.45
C ALA A 203 8.21 11.35 -17.59
N THR A 204 8.60 10.68 -18.68
CA THR A 204 9.31 11.32 -19.81
C THR A 204 8.41 12.16 -20.71
N VAL A 205 7.09 11.95 -20.68
CA VAL A 205 6.11 12.74 -21.46
C VAL A 205 5.44 13.84 -20.65
N LEU A 206 5.81 13.98 -19.39
CA LEU A 206 5.31 15.00 -18.49
C LEU A 206 6.30 16.14 -18.36
N ALA A 207 5.81 17.38 -18.30
CA ALA A 207 6.61 18.52 -17.91
C ALA A 207 7.21 18.34 -16.49
N PRO A 208 8.28 19.07 -16.13
CA PRO A 208 9.03 18.81 -14.90
C PRO A 208 8.20 18.82 -13.61
N ASN A 209 7.19 19.68 -13.49
CA ASN A 209 6.31 19.76 -12.31
C ASN A 209 4.87 19.34 -12.64
N GLU A 210 4.71 18.44 -13.60
CA GLU A 210 3.42 17.88 -13.99
C GLU A 210 3.27 16.47 -13.41
N GLY A 211 2.12 16.18 -12.82
CA GLY A 211 1.75 14.85 -12.34
C GLY A 211 0.61 14.29 -13.18
N SER A 212 0.51 12.97 -13.28
CA SER A 212 -0.61 12.30 -13.96
C SER A 212 -0.73 10.86 -13.49
N ILE A 213 -1.84 10.22 -13.87
CA ILE A 213 -2.06 8.79 -13.65
C ILE A 213 -1.89 8.06 -14.98
N PHE A 214 -1.14 6.98 -14.97
CA PHE A 214 -0.91 6.10 -16.11
C PHE A 214 -1.29 4.68 -15.78
N VAL A 215 -1.82 3.97 -16.77
CA VAL A 215 -2.33 2.61 -16.62
C VAL A 215 -1.71 1.75 -17.70
N SER A 216 -1.13 0.61 -17.31
CA SER A 216 -0.66 -0.38 -18.29
C SER A 216 -1.83 -1.02 -19.05
N GLY A 217 -1.59 -1.49 -20.27
CA GLY A 217 -2.61 -2.21 -21.04
C GLY A 217 -3.21 -3.42 -20.32
N GLU A 218 -2.41 -4.12 -19.50
CA GLU A 218 -2.89 -5.21 -18.64
C GLU A 218 -3.96 -4.72 -17.65
N ALA A 219 -3.67 -3.64 -16.92
CA ALA A 219 -4.62 -3.08 -15.96
C ALA A 219 -5.86 -2.49 -16.65
N ARG A 220 -5.68 -1.83 -17.81
CA ARG A 220 -6.78 -1.26 -18.60
C ARG A 220 -7.85 -2.30 -18.98
N ARG A 221 -7.46 -3.54 -19.30
CA ARG A 221 -8.42 -4.60 -19.70
C ARG A 221 -9.50 -4.87 -18.65
N HIS A 222 -9.21 -4.57 -17.39
CA HIS A 222 -10.14 -4.76 -16.27
C HIS A 222 -10.89 -3.48 -15.88
N LEU A 223 -10.72 -2.41 -16.66
CA LEU A 223 -11.45 -1.15 -16.48
C LEU A 223 -12.54 -0.96 -17.54
N ALA A 224 -12.79 -1.94 -18.41
CA ALA A 224 -13.80 -1.85 -19.47
C ALA A 224 -15.19 -1.51 -18.89
N GLY A 225 -15.84 -0.47 -19.45
CA GLY A 225 -17.16 -0.02 -19.00
C GLY A 225 -17.19 0.76 -17.67
N THR A 226 -16.03 1.01 -17.05
CA THR A 226 -15.92 1.90 -15.89
C THR A 226 -15.84 3.37 -16.33
N ARG A 227 -15.95 4.30 -15.37
CA ARG A 227 -15.81 5.74 -15.63
C ARG A 227 -14.43 6.16 -16.17
N TRP A 228 -13.41 5.31 -16.03
CA TRP A 228 -12.05 5.60 -16.48
C TRP A 228 -11.80 5.13 -17.91
N ASP A 229 -12.52 4.14 -18.40
CA ASP A 229 -12.27 3.54 -19.73
C ASP A 229 -12.29 4.58 -20.86
N ALA A 230 -13.30 5.46 -20.83
CA ALA A 230 -13.48 6.54 -21.79
C ALA A 230 -12.45 7.69 -21.65
N ARG A 231 -11.64 7.69 -20.59
CA ARG A 231 -10.63 8.72 -20.29
C ARG A 231 -9.20 8.21 -20.46
N LEU A 232 -9.00 6.95 -20.84
CA LEU A 232 -7.68 6.35 -20.98
C LEU A 232 -7.19 6.45 -22.42
N ASP A 233 -6.28 7.39 -22.65
CA ASP A 233 -5.68 7.65 -23.97
C ASP A 233 -4.34 6.94 -24.11
N LEU A 234 -4.16 6.19 -25.20
CA LEU A 234 -2.89 5.52 -25.48
C LEU A 234 -1.79 6.57 -25.74
N ILE A 235 -0.63 6.40 -25.10
CA ILE A 235 0.54 7.24 -25.35
C ILE A 235 1.65 6.46 -26.08
N ASP A 236 2.39 7.16 -26.94
CA ASP A 236 3.49 6.56 -27.69
C ASP A 236 4.81 6.56 -26.88
N VAL A 237 4.77 5.83 -25.76
CA VAL A 237 5.92 5.62 -24.88
C VAL A 237 6.02 4.13 -24.57
N ARG A 238 7.24 3.61 -24.43
CA ARG A 238 7.48 2.21 -24.09
C ARG A 238 8.40 2.08 -22.87
N PRO A 239 8.03 1.24 -21.88
CA PRO A 239 8.91 0.99 -20.75
C PRO A 239 10.18 0.25 -21.15
N ARG A 240 11.32 0.67 -20.59
CA ARG A 240 12.62 0.02 -20.86
C ARG A 240 12.58 -1.45 -20.44
N GLY A 241 12.90 -2.34 -21.38
CA GLY A 241 12.90 -3.79 -21.15
C GLY A 241 11.52 -4.45 -21.21
N HIS A 242 10.46 -3.67 -21.49
CA HIS A 242 9.07 -4.14 -21.59
C HIS A 242 8.33 -3.41 -22.72
N ALA A 243 8.90 -3.41 -23.93
CA ALA A 243 8.34 -2.68 -25.08
C ALA A 243 6.98 -3.22 -25.57
N GLU A 244 6.58 -4.40 -25.10
CA GLU A 244 5.25 -4.97 -25.32
C GLU A 244 4.15 -4.30 -24.49
N VAL A 245 4.52 -3.55 -23.44
CA VAL A 245 3.56 -2.95 -22.52
C VAL A 245 3.08 -1.61 -23.07
N GLU A 246 1.81 -1.57 -23.45
CA GLU A 246 1.09 -0.34 -23.76
C GLU A 246 0.87 0.49 -22.49
N ILE A 247 0.96 1.81 -22.61
CA ILE A 247 0.71 2.75 -21.51
C ILE A 247 -0.41 3.70 -21.93
N TYR A 248 -1.36 3.89 -21.02
CA TYR A 248 -2.48 4.80 -21.18
C TYR A 248 -2.37 5.93 -20.17
N ARG A 249 -2.59 7.16 -20.60
CA ARG A 249 -2.70 8.31 -19.70
C ARG A 249 -4.16 8.54 -19.35
N LEU A 250 -4.44 8.78 -18.06
CA LEU A 250 -5.77 9.19 -17.64
C LEU A 250 -5.99 10.67 -17.92
N GLY A 251 -6.99 10.99 -18.75
CA GLY A 251 -7.43 12.34 -19.05
C GLY A 251 -8.29 12.96 -17.94
N GLU A 252 -8.54 14.26 -18.06
CA GLU A 252 -9.33 15.04 -17.10
C GLU A 252 -10.77 14.52 -16.98
N LYS A 253 -11.41 14.81 -15.85
CA LYS A 253 -12.84 14.55 -15.66
C LYS A 253 -13.62 15.45 -16.63
N GLY A 254 -14.40 14.86 -17.53
CA GLY A 254 -15.30 15.62 -18.39
C GLY A 254 -16.30 16.43 -17.53
N PRO A 255 -16.88 17.52 -18.08
CA PRO A 255 -17.70 18.47 -17.30
C PRO A 255 -18.96 17.88 -16.64
N ASN A 256 -19.32 16.62 -16.91
CA ASN A 256 -20.53 15.96 -16.42
C ASN A 256 -20.29 14.80 -15.44
N SER A 257 -19.08 14.60 -14.90
CA SER A 257 -18.86 13.56 -13.88
C SER A 257 -18.86 14.14 -12.46
N THR A 258 -20.03 14.53 -11.96
CA THR A 258 -20.28 14.65 -10.51
C THR A 258 -20.50 13.25 -9.93
N CYS A 259 -19.73 12.88 -8.90
CA CYS A 259 -19.99 11.68 -8.10
C CYS A 259 -21.43 11.72 -7.53
N PRO A 260 -22.11 10.56 -7.39
CA PRO A 260 -23.18 10.42 -6.42
C PRO A 260 -22.65 10.50 -4.98
#